data_AF-A0A3D4P7L8-F1
#
_entry.id   AF-A0A3D4P7L8-F1
#
_cell.length_a   1.000
_cell.length_b   1.000
_cell.length_c   1.000
_cell.angle_alpha   90.00
_cell.angle_beta   90.00
_cell.angle_gamma   90.00
#
_symmetry.space_group_name_H-M   'P 1'
#
loop_
_entity.id
_entity.type
_entity.pdbx_description
1 polymer ?
#
loop_
_entity_poly.entity_id
_entity_poly.type
_entity_poly.pdbx_seq_one_letter_code
_entity_poly.pdbx_strand_id
1 'polypeptide(L)'
;WINGHLADTMYNHWYGPNDTVHPDCHNGFHNYALVSARSAHQGGVQCSLVDGSVRFVSENINLDTWRQLATRAGGEVLGEF
;
A
#
# COMPACT_ATOMS: atom_id res chain seq x y z
N TRP A 1 -8.30 9.30 11.27
CA TRP A 1 -8.75 9.08 12.67
C TRP A 1 -10.05 9.81 13.03
N ILE A 2 -10.43 10.90 12.34
CA ILE A 2 -11.58 11.75 12.73
C ILE A 2 -12.97 11.08 12.59
N ASN A 3 -13.09 10.02 11.79
CA ASN A 3 -14.34 9.28 11.55
C ASN A 3 -14.30 7.82 12.08
N GLY A 4 -13.12 7.28 12.39
CA GLY A 4 -12.95 5.92 12.93
C GLY A 4 -13.45 4.76 12.04
N HIS A 5 -13.89 5.03 10.81
CA HIS A 5 -14.40 4.01 9.91
C HIS A 5 -13.27 3.09 9.45
N LEU A 6 -13.50 1.78 9.46
CA LEU A 6 -12.55 0.73 9.02
C LEU A 6 -11.84 1.13 7.73
N ALA A 7 -12.59 1.48 6.70
CA ALA A 7 -12.05 1.76 5.39
C ALA A 7 -11.12 2.99 5.36
N ASP A 8 -11.26 3.92 6.31
CA ASP A 8 -10.40 5.10 6.44
C ASP A 8 -9.03 4.76 7.06
N THR A 9 -8.86 3.52 7.54
CA THR A 9 -7.59 2.98 8.07
C THR A 9 -6.93 1.98 7.13
N MET A 10 -7.58 1.70 5.99
CA MET A 10 -7.11 0.75 5.00
C MET A 10 -6.41 1.47 3.85
N TYR A 11 -5.53 0.74 3.16
CA TYR A 11 -4.90 1.18 1.92
C TYR A 11 -4.97 0.05 0.88
N ASN A 12 -4.57 0.34 -0.36
CA ASN A 12 -4.38 -0.67 -1.38
C ASN A 12 -3.11 -0.43 -2.20
N HIS A 13 -2.74 -1.41 -3.01
CA HIS A 13 -1.50 -1.41 -3.78
C HIS A 13 -1.67 -0.84 -5.20
N TRP A 14 -2.75 -0.10 -5.46
CA TRP A 14 -2.99 0.47 -6.79
C TRP A 14 -1.90 1.48 -7.15
N TYR A 15 -1.59 2.40 -6.23
CA TYR A 15 -0.48 3.34 -6.34
C TYR A 15 0.71 2.87 -5.51
N GLY A 16 1.89 3.40 -5.83
CA GLY A 16 3.11 3.09 -5.10
C GLY A 16 3.10 3.66 -3.67
N PRO A 17 4.06 3.22 -2.82
CA PRO A 17 4.23 3.79 -1.49
C PRO A 17 4.52 5.29 -1.56
N ASN A 18 3.96 6.06 -0.62
CA ASN A 18 4.12 7.51 -0.52
C ASN A 18 3.79 8.31 -1.80
N ASP A 19 2.95 7.80 -2.71
CA ASP A 19 2.61 8.48 -3.97
C ASP A 19 2.18 9.95 -3.72
N THR A 20 2.94 10.89 -4.30
CA THR A 20 2.71 12.33 -4.17
C THR A 20 2.02 12.94 -5.40
N VAL A 21 1.81 12.14 -6.45
CA VAL A 21 1.24 12.59 -7.72
C VAL A 21 -0.29 12.48 -7.65
N HIS A 22 -0.78 11.40 -7.06
CA HIS A 22 -2.20 11.07 -6.99
C HIS A 22 -2.71 11.28 -5.56
N PRO A 23 -3.76 12.10 -5.37
CA PRO A 23 -4.39 12.23 -4.06
C PRO A 23 -5.14 10.93 -3.71
N ASP A 24 -5.18 10.61 -2.42
CA ASP A 24 -6.07 9.57 -1.93
C ASP A 24 -7.53 10.01 -2.17
N CYS A 25 -8.37 9.09 -2.65
CA CYS A 25 -9.76 9.37 -2.91
C CYS A 25 -10.66 8.26 -2.39
N HIS A 26 -11.79 8.64 -1.81
CA HIS A 26 -12.80 7.73 -1.30
C HIS A 26 -14.14 8.06 -1.95
N ASN A 27 -14.97 7.05 -2.19
CA ASN A 27 -16.37 7.31 -2.51
C ASN A 27 -17.12 7.91 -1.30
N GLY A 28 -18.27 8.55 -1.54
CA GLY A 28 -19.07 9.19 -0.50
C GLY A 28 -19.69 8.24 0.55
N PHE A 29 -19.43 6.93 0.45
CA PHE A 29 -19.95 5.90 1.35
C PHE A 29 -18.85 5.18 2.13
N HIS A 30 -17.60 5.64 2.04
CA HIS A 30 -16.50 5.05 2.78
C HIS A 30 -16.26 3.54 2.48
N ASN A 31 -16.55 3.06 1.26
CA ASN A 31 -16.44 1.62 0.92
C ASN A 31 -15.39 1.29 -0.16
N TYR A 32 -15.28 2.13 -1.20
CA TYR A 32 -14.28 1.99 -2.25
C TYR A 32 -13.38 3.21 -2.26
N ALA A 33 -12.07 2.96 -2.29
CA ALA A 33 -11.08 4.00 -2.20
C ALA A 33 -9.83 3.65 -2.99
N LEU A 34 -9.13 4.67 -3.46
CA LEU A 34 -7.73 4.60 -3.87
C LEU A 34 -6.93 5.33 -2.79
N VAL A 35 -6.25 4.55 -1.96
CA VAL A 35 -5.47 5.05 -0.83
C VAL A 35 -4.13 4.36 -0.89
N SER A 36 -3.06 5.13 -1.03
CA SER A 36 -1.69 4.59 -1.09
C SER A 36 -1.21 4.17 0.31
N ALA A 37 -0.25 3.24 0.38
CA ALA A 37 0.51 3.04 1.61
C ALA A 37 1.31 4.32 1.91
N ARG A 38 1.15 4.91 3.09
CA ARG A 38 1.81 6.17 3.46
C ARG A 38 2.54 6.07 4.79
N SER A 39 3.67 6.76 4.85
CA SER A 39 4.53 6.86 6.01
C SER A 39 5.23 8.21 6.01
N ALA A 40 5.57 8.71 7.20
CA ALA A 40 6.42 9.90 7.34
C ALA A 40 7.92 9.56 7.23
N HIS A 41 8.28 8.28 7.13
CA HIS A 41 9.66 7.86 6.89
C HIS A 41 10.10 8.25 5.49
N GLN A 42 11.30 8.85 5.40
CA GLN A 42 11.88 9.22 4.12
C GLN A 42 12.17 7.97 3.28
N GLY A 43 11.78 8.00 2.02
CA GLY A 43 12.13 6.98 1.03
C GLY A 43 11.22 5.75 1.01
N GLY A 44 10.18 5.65 1.85
CA GLY A 44 9.29 4.49 1.81
C GLY A 44 8.42 4.25 3.05
N VAL A 45 7.91 3.02 3.13
CA VAL A 45 6.96 2.56 4.15
C VAL A 45 7.44 1.27 4.82
N GLN A 46 7.08 1.05 6.08
CA GLN A 46 7.24 -0.25 6.73
C GLN A 46 6.00 -1.11 6.47
N CYS A 47 6.18 -2.28 5.85
CA CYS A 47 5.11 -3.23 5.58
C CYS A 47 5.28 -4.51 6.38
N SER A 48 4.21 -5.01 6.99
CA SER A 48 4.14 -6.37 7.53
C SER A 48 3.61 -7.30 6.45
N LEU A 49 4.29 -8.43 6.25
CA LEU A 49 3.84 -9.49 5.36
C LEU A 49 2.99 -10.51 6.13
N VAL A 50 2.27 -11.36 5.40
CA VAL A 50 1.36 -12.38 5.98
C VAL A 50 2.11 -13.42 6.81
N ASP A 51 3.39 -13.64 6.53
CA ASP A 51 4.27 -14.52 7.30
C ASP A 51 4.77 -13.89 8.62
N GLY A 52 4.35 -12.66 8.93
CA GLY A 52 4.75 -11.92 10.13
C GLY A 52 6.08 -11.19 10.02
N SER A 53 6.81 -11.32 8.90
CA SER A 53 8.02 -10.54 8.66
C SER A 53 7.67 -9.08 8.36
N VAL A 54 8.58 -8.17 8.72
CA VAL A 54 8.44 -6.73 8.45
C VAL A 54 9.57 -6.29 7.54
N ARG A 55 9.23 -5.57 6.47
CA ARG A 55 10.20 -5.05 5.50
C ARG A 55 9.98 -3.57 5.24
N PHE A 56 11.08 -2.85 5.05
CA PHE A 56 11.03 -1.49 4.51
C PHE A 56 10.86 -1.59 3.00
N VAL A 57 9.81 -0.98 2.45
CA VAL A 57 9.52 -0.95 1.02
C VAL A 57 9.75 0.45 0.50
N SER A 58 10.63 0.59 -0.48
CA SER A 58 10.99 1.86 -1.10
C SER A 58 9.80 2.51 -1.83
N GLU A 59 9.67 3.83 -1.75
CA GLU A 59 8.72 4.59 -2.58
C GLU A 59 9.09 4.57 -4.09
N ASN A 60 10.30 4.13 -4.42
CA ASN A 60 10.77 3.93 -5.80
C ASN A 60 10.66 2.47 -6.27
N ILE A 61 9.95 1.60 -5.53
CA ILE A 61 9.71 0.22 -5.96
C ILE A 61 9.03 0.18 -7.34
N ASN A 62 9.40 -0.81 -8.16
CA ASN A 62 8.67 -1.07 -9.40
C ASN A 62 7.19 -1.37 -9.09
N LEU A 63 6.28 -0.67 -9.75
CA LEU A 63 4.85 -0.74 -9.45
C LEU A 63 4.25 -2.13 -9.67
N ASP A 64 4.76 -2.89 -10.64
CA ASP A 64 4.29 -4.27 -10.87
C ASP A 64 4.73 -5.17 -9.71
N THR A 65 5.97 -5.03 -9.24
CA THR A 65 6.45 -5.76 -8.04
C THR A 65 5.62 -5.43 -6.81
N TRP A 66 5.30 -4.15 -6.59
CA TRP A 66 4.43 -3.70 -5.50
C TRP A 66 3.02 -4.31 -5.55
N ARG A 67 2.42 -4.36 -6.75
CA ARG A 67 1.09 -4.95 -6.93
C ARG A 67 1.10 -6.46 -6.77
N GLN A 68 2.15 -7.13 -7.23
CA GLN A 68 2.32 -8.56 -7.06
C GLN A 68 2.47 -8.95 -5.58
N LEU A 69 3.08 -8.11 -4.73
CA LEU A 69 3.13 -8.35 -3.27
C LEU A 69 1.76 -8.48 -2.61
N ALA A 70 0.74 -7.84 -3.20
CA ALA A 70 -0.62 -7.84 -2.64
C ALA A 70 -1.45 -9.05 -3.08
N THR A 71 -0.92 -9.90 -3.98
CA THR A 71 -1.69 -11.05 -4.46
C THR A 71 -1.54 -12.21 -3.48
N ARG A 72 -2.67 -12.85 -3.16
CA ARG A 72 -2.70 -14.02 -2.25
C ARG A 72 -2.32 -15.32 -2.97
N ALA A 73 -2.51 -15.38 -4.28
CA ALA A 73 -2.46 -16.62 -5.05
C ALA A 73 -1.97 -16.41 -6.50
N GLY A 74 -1.22 -15.34 -6.79
CA GLY A 74 -0.82 -15.00 -8.16
C GLY A 74 0.38 -15.80 -8.69
N GLY A 75 0.99 -16.67 -7.88
CA GLY A 75 2.10 -17.54 -8.30
C GLY A 75 3.39 -16.80 -8.66
N GLU A 76 3.49 -15.51 -8.31
CA GLU A 76 4.63 -14.67 -8.63
C GLU A 76 5.82 -15.02 -7.74
N VAL A 77 6.98 -15.22 -8.37
CA VAL A 77 8.26 -15.31 -7.65
C VAL A 77 8.85 -13.92 -7.61
N LEU A 78 8.72 -13.27 -6.46
CA LEU A 78 9.25 -11.93 -6.26
C LEU A 78 10.76 -12.00 -5.97
N GLY A 79 11.52 -11.09 -6.57
CA GLY A 79 12.92 -10.85 -6.22
C GLY A 79 13.05 -10.09 -4.90
N GLU A 80 14.20 -9.47 -4.66
CA GLU A 80 14.31 -8.47 -3.59
C GLU A 80 13.50 -7.20 -3.93
N PHE A 81 12.89 -6.61 -2.91
CA PHE A 81 12.03 -5.42 -2.99
C PHE A 81 12.12 -4.61 -1.70
#